data_AF-A0A9D2EPD4-F1
#
_entry.id   AF-A0A9D2EPD4-F1
#
_cell.length_a   1.000
_cell.length_b   1.000
_cell.length_c   1.000
_cell.angle_alpha   90.00
_cell.angle_beta   90.00
_cell.angle_gamma   90.00
#
_symmetry.space_group_name_H-M   'P 1'
#
loop_
_entity.id
_entity.type
_entity.pdbx_description
1 polymer ?
#
loop_
_entity_poly.entity_id
_entity_poly.type
_entity_poly.pdbx_seq_one_letter_code
_entity_poly.pdbx_strand_id
1 'polypeptide(L)'
;MTANVADFAGSVCGRRYEKEMETHFRDCLLFYLDGRIRFERYCYGEAACLVFSVWAHGFDADGAILWDKEPEFESQRTALPRVLTDIQESGTALQFDNLRKRYILTEEFATDKANGYGKLKVFLLRHRK
;
A
#
# COMPACT_ATOMS: atom_id res chain seq x y z
N MET A 1 18.26 -3.10 5.81
CA MET A 1 18.12 -2.00 4.83
C MET A 1 16.92 -1.20 5.27
N THR A 2 17.07 0.07 5.62
CA THR A 2 15.93 0.97 5.89
C THR A 2 15.35 1.39 4.54
N ALA A 3 14.37 0.64 4.03
CA ALA A 3 13.72 0.97 2.77
C ALA A 3 12.84 2.22 2.96
N ASN A 4 13.02 3.24 2.12
CA ASN A 4 12.15 4.41 2.18
C ASN A 4 10.84 4.08 1.46
N VAL A 5 9.71 4.38 2.10
CA VAL A 5 8.37 4.15 1.55
C VAL A 5 8.20 4.77 0.17
N ALA A 6 8.80 5.94 -0.06
CA ALA A 6 8.73 6.65 -1.32
C ALA A 6 9.39 5.88 -2.49
N ASP A 7 10.32 4.96 -2.20
CA ASP A 7 10.96 4.11 -3.22
C ASP A 7 9.94 3.16 -3.87
N PHE A 8 8.93 2.74 -3.09
CA PHE A 8 7.84 1.88 -3.57
C PHE A 8 6.72 2.66 -4.26
N ALA A 9 6.70 3.99 -4.19
CA ALA A 9 5.71 4.81 -4.89
C ALA A 9 6.09 5.13 -6.35
N GLY A 10 7.34 4.84 -6.74
CA GLY A 10 7.88 5.22 -8.04
C GLY A 10 8.02 6.75 -8.22
N SER A 11 8.16 7.19 -9.47
CA SER A 11 8.39 8.60 -9.81
C SER A 11 7.10 9.40 -10.09
N VAL A 12 5.94 8.74 -10.10
CA VAL A 12 4.67 9.31 -10.57
C VAL A 12 3.81 9.89 -9.44
N CYS A 13 2.60 9.39 -9.21
CA CYS A 13 1.81 9.69 -8.01
C CYS A 13 1.95 8.58 -6.98
N GLY A 14 1.85 7.34 -7.45
CA GLY A 14 2.00 6.18 -6.61
C GLY A 14 1.92 4.89 -7.40
N ARG A 15 2.05 3.80 -6.66
CA ARG A 15 1.96 2.43 -7.15
C ARG A 15 0.99 1.63 -6.30
N ARG A 16 0.30 0.69 -6.91
CA ARG A 16 -0.57 -0.29 -6.24
C ARG A 16 0.08 -1.67 -6.33
N TYR A 17 0.13 -2.33 -5.19
CA TYR A 17 0.55 -3.71 -5.06
C TYR A 17 -0.62 -4.54 -4.56
N GLU A 18 -0.92 -5.65 -5.23
CA GLU A 18 -2.00 -6.56 -4.86
C GLU A 18 -1.44 -7.84 -4.26
N LYS A 19 -2.04 -8.30 -3.16
CA LYS A 19 -1.63 -9.54 -2.51
C LYS A 19 -1.91 -10.73 -3.42
N GLU A 20 -0.94 -11.63 -3.56
CA GLU A 20 -1.07 -12.85 -4.35
C GLU A 20 -2.24 -13.71 -3.85
N MET A 21 -3.12 -14.08 -4.79
CA MET A 21 -4.22 -15.05 -4.69
C MET A 21 -4.81 -15.23 -3.30
N GLU A 22 -5.84 -14.45 -3.02
CA GLU A 22 -6.68 -14.59 -1.84
C GLU A 22 -8.11 -14.92 -2.32
N THR A 23 -8.76 -15.93 -1.75
CA THR A 23 -9.99 -16.50 -2.34
C THR A 23 -11.23 -15.66 -2.06
N HIS A 24 -11.19 -14.80 -1.04
CA HIS A 24 -12.37 -14.05 -0.56
C HIS A 24 -12.18 -12.53 -0.58
N PHE A 25 -10.95 -12.05 -0.53
CA PHE A 25 -10.63 -10.62 -0.46
C PHE A 25 -9.51 -10.24 -1.39
N ARG A 26 -9.59 -9.07 -2.01
CA ARG A 26 -8.46 -8.47 -2.73
C ARG A 26 -7.85 -7.40 -1.85
N ASP A 27 -6.66 -7.67 -1.37
CA ASP A 27 -5.89 -6.76 -0.53
C ASP A 27 -4.90 -5.97 -1.38
N CYS A 28 -5.02 -4.65 -1.33
CA CYS A 28 -4.17 -3.72 -2.05
C CYS A 28 -3.36 -2.87 -1.06
N LEU A 29 -2.07 -2.71 -1.33
CA LEU A 29 -1.22 -1.69 -0.74
C LEU A 29 -0.90 -0.63 -1.79
N LEU A 30 -1.23 0.62 -1.51
CA LEU A 30 -0.90 1.77 -2.34
C LEU A 30 0.19 2.57 -1.66
N PHE A 31 1.25 2.86 -2.40
CA PHE A 31 2.38 3.68 -1.96
C PHE A 31 2.35 5.00 -2.73
N TYR A 32 2.40 6.12 -2.01
CA TYR A 32 2.34 7.46 -2.60
C TYR A 32 3.68 8.18 -2.50
N LEU A 33 3.91 9.10 -3.45
CA LEU A 33 5.20 9.76 -3.63
C LEU A 33 5.68 10.63 -2.45
N ASP A 34 4.77 10.93 -1.51
CA ASP A 34 4.99 11.66 -0.27
C ASP A 34 5.22 10.73 0.94
N GLY A 35 5.41 9.43 0.70
CA GLY A 35 5.69 8.44 1.75
C GLY A 35 4.45 7.94 2.49
N ARG A 36 3.25 8.31 2.05
CA ARG A 36 1.99 7.76 2.60
C ARG A 36 1.72 6.37 2.04
N ILE A 37 1.14 5.51 2.88
CA ILE A 37 0.70 4.17 2.49
C ILE A 37 -0.81 4.09 2.72
N ARG A 38 -1.52 3.40 1.83
CA ARG A 38 -2.93 3.07 2.02
C ARG A 38 -3.14 1.58 1.81
N PHE A 39 -3.76 0.95 2.80
CA PHE A 39 -4.31 -0.39 2.64
C PHE A 39 -5.78 -0.29 2.22
N GLU A 40 -6.17 -1.08 1.23
CA GLU A 40 -7.56 -1.23 0.80
C GLU A 40 -7.89 -2.72 0.68
N ARG A 41 -8.95 -3.16 1.35
CA ARG A 41 -9.49 -4.52 1.19
C ARG A 41 -10.82 -4.45 0.45
N TYR A 42 -10.94 -5.20 -0.63
CA TYR A 42 -12.18 -5.39 -1.37
C TYR A 42 -12.70 -6.81 -1.21
N CYS A 43 -14.02 -7.01 -1.26
CA CYS A 43 -14.57 -8.36 -1.42
C CYS A 43 -14.45 -8.83 -2.88
N TYR A 44 -14.39 -10.15 -3.10
CA TYR A 44 -14.52 -10.75 -4.43
C TYR A 44 -15.99 -11.08 -4.76
N GLY A 45 -16.34 -11.01 -6.06
CA GLY A 45 -17.67 -11.36 -6.58
C GLY A 45 -18.27 -10.29 -7.49
N GLU A 46 -19.48 -10.53 -8.00
CA GLU A 46 -20.19 -9.62 -8.92
C GLU A 46 -20.51 -8.24 -8.30
N ALA A 47 -20.55 -8.17 -6.96
CA ALA A 47 -20.75 -6.94 -6.20
C ALA A 47 -19.50 -6.55 -5.39
N ALA A 48 -18.30 -6.70 -5.98
CA ALA A 48 -17.05 -6.33 -5.34
C ALA A 48 -17.07 -4.85 -4.89
N CYS A 49 -16.96 -4.62 -3.58
CA CYS A 49 -16.93 -3.30 -2.98
C CYS A 49 -15.78 -3.18 -1.96
N LEU A 50 -15.43 -1.94 -1.61
CA LEU A 50 -14.45 -1.66 -0.57
C LEU A 50 -15.03 -2.10 0.78
N VAL A 51 -14.36 -3.03 1.45
CA VAL A 51 -14.71 -3.50 2.80
C VAL A 51 -14.20 -2.52 3.84
N PHE A 52 -12.91 -2.18 3.77
CA PHE A 52 -12.31 -1.15 4.61
C PHE A 52 -10.99 -0.64 4.02
N SER A 53 -10.53 0.49 4.53
CA SER A 53 -9.23 1.06 4.17
C SER A 53 -8.58 1.74 5.36
N VAL A 54 -7.25 1.73 5.41
CA VAL A 54 -6.45 2.37 6.48
C VAL A 54 -5.29 3.13 5.87
N TRP A 55 -4.98 4.30 6.44
CA TRP A 55 -3.80 5.08 6.09
C TRP A 55 -2.63 4.78 7.03
N ALA A 56 -1.42 4.91 6.51
CA ALA A 56 -0.18 4.89 7.26
C ALA A 56 0.73 6.05 6.83
N HIS A 57 1.58 6.49 7.75
CA HIS A 57 2.56 7.57 7.52
C HIS A 57 3.98 7.06 7.23
N GLY A 58 4.13 5.76 6.98
CA GLY A 58 5.35 5.19 6.41
C GLY A 58 5.83 3.94 7.12
N PHE A 59 7.14 3.71 7.08
CA PHE A 59 7.83 2.66 7.83
C PHE A 59 8.61 3.26 9.00
N ASP A 60 8.77 2.50 10.08
CA ASP A 60 9.80 2.76 11.08
C ASP A 60 11.19 2.21 10.64
N ALA A 61 12.16 2.29 11.54
CA ALA A 61 13.53 1.84 11.28
C ALA A 61 13.65 0.33 11.02
N ASP A 62 12.71 -0.46 11.53
CA ASP A 62 12.70 -1.93 11.41
C ASP A 62 11.84 -2.40 10.23
N GLY A 63 11.21 -1.47 9.50
CA GLY A 63 10.32 -1.77 8.37
C GLY A 63 8.88 -2.02 8.79
N ALA A 64 8.50 -1.74 10.03
CA ALA A 64 7.11 -1.85 10.46
C ALA A 64 6.28 -0.69 9.88
N ILE A 65 5.08 -0.99 9.37
CA ILE A 65 4.14 0.02 8.88
C ILE A 65 3.55 0.78 10.06
N LEU A 66 3.66 2.10 9.99
CA LEU A 66 3.11 3.02 10.95
C LEU A 66 1.67 3.39 10.58
N TRP A 67 0.71 2.52 10.91
CA TRP A 67 -0.73 2.73 10.68
C TRP A 67 -1.25 3.91 11.51
N ASP A 68 -1.99 4.82 10.87
CA ASP A 68 -2.55 6.02 11.53
C ASP A 68 -3.65 5.66 12.54
N LYS A 69 -4.42 4.59 12.25
CA LYS A 69 -5.47 4.07 13.14
C LYS A 69 -5.66 2.58 12.90
N GLU A 70 -5.59 1.78 13.98
CA GLU A 70 -5.95 0.37 13.93
C GLU A 70 -7.46 0.17 13.69
N PRO A 71 -7.86 -0.77 12.83
CA PRO A 71 -9.24 -1.21 12.71
C PRO A 71 -9.81 -1.71 14.05
N GLU A 72 -11.12 -1.52 14.23
CA GLU A 72 -11.80 -1.90 15.48
C GLU A 72 -12.00 -3.42 15.56
N PHE A 73 -12.24 -4.08 14.42
CA PHE A 73 -12.50 -5.51 14.36
C PHE A 73 -11.22 -6.32 14.18
N GLU A 74 -11.08 -7.41 14.96
CA GLU A 74 -9.91 -8.29 14.91
C GLU A 74 -9.66 -8.89 13.51
N SER A 75 -10.73 -9.23 12.80
CA SER A 75 -10.64 -9.74 11.41
C SER A 75 -10.06 -8.72 10.42
N GLN A 76 -10.16 -7.42 10.72
CA GLN A 76 -9.55 -6.35 9.93
C GLN A 76 -8.12 -6.05 10.41
N ARG A 77 -7.86 -6.14 11.71
CA ARG A 77 -6.49 -5.98 12.25
C ARG A 77 -5.53 -7.05 11.74
N THR A 78 -5.99 -8.30 11.70
CA THR A 78 -5.21 -9.45 11.21
C THR A 78 -4.97 -9.43 9.70
N ALA A 79 -5.73 -8.61 8.96
CA ALA A 79 -5.55 -8.42 7.53
C ALA A 79 -4.39 -7.49 7.17
N LEU A 80 -4.07 -6.55 8.07
CA LEU A 80 -3.08 -5.53 7.80
C LEU A 80 -1.68 -6.14 7.80
N PRO A 81 -0.88 -5.93 6.73
CA PRO A 81 0.53 -6.25 6.78
C PRO A 81 1.22 -5.39 7.84
N ARG A 82 2.17 -5.97 8.59
CA ARG A 82 2.81 -5.27 9.72
C ARG A 82 4.23 -4.86 9.42
N VAL A 83 5.07 -5.76 8.97
CA VAL A 83 6.51 -5.52 8.79
C VAL A 83 6.92 -5.92 7.39
N LEU A 84 7.58 -5.04 6.66
CA LEU A 84 8.21 -5.36 5.38
C LEU A 84 9.41 -6.27 5.65
N THR A 85 9.33 -7.54 5.26
CA THR A 85 10.35 -8.54 5.56
C THR A 85 11.25 -8.87 4.40
N ASP A 86 10.78 -8.69 3.16
CA ASP A 86 11.60 -8.94 1.97
C ASP A 86 11.17 -8.07 0.79
N ILE A 87 12.14 -7.70 -0.05
CA ILE A 87 11.96 -6.93 -1.28
C ILE A 87 12.52 -7.78 -2.42
N GLN A 88 11.63 -8.25 -3.29
CA GLN A 88 11.95 -9.14 -4.39
C GLN A 88 11.74 -8.43 -5.73
N GLU A 89 12.29 -9.03 -6.79
CA GLU A 89 12.06 -8.60 -8.17
C GLU A 89 12.32 -7.08 -8.37
N SER A 90 13.40 -6.57 -7.76
CA SER A 90 13.74 -5.15 -7.82
C SER A 90 12.64 -4.20 -7.31
N GLY A 91 11.84 -4.64 -6.34
CA GLY A 91 10.79 -3.83 -5.71
C GLY A 91 9.41 -3.95 -6.37
N THR A 92 9.22 -4.87 -7.32
CA THR A 92 7.88 -5.18 -7.88
C THR A 92 7.15 -6.27 -7.11
N ALA A 93 7.82 -6.98 -6.21
CA ALA A 93 7.21 -7.95 -5.31
C ALA A 93 7.68 -7.72 -3.87
N LEU A 94 6.74 -7.53 -2.95
CA LEU A 94 7.02 -7.20 -1.55
C LEU A 94 6.49 -8.31 -0.65
N GLN A 95 7.27 -8.71 0.36
CA GLN A 95 6.85 -9.68 1.37
C GLN A 95 6.67 -8.98 2.72
N PHE A 96 5.58 -9.31 3.40
CA PHE A 96 5.31 -8.80 4.74
C PHE A 96 5.16 -9.96 5.72
N ASP A 97 5.56 -9.71 6.97
CA ASP A 97 5.35 -10.59 8.12
C ASP A 97 5.94 -12.00 7.95
N ASN A 98 6.97 -12.16 7.09
CA ASN A 98 7.53 -13.43 6.67
C ASN A 98 6.51 -14.39 6.03
N LEU A 99 5.37 -13.87 5.56
CA LEU A 99 4.31 -14.66 4.96
C LEU A 99 4.69 -15.05 3.54
N ARG A 100 4.40 -16.30 3.15
CA ARG A 100 4.70 -16.81 1.79
C ARG A 100 4.10 -15.96 0.67
N LYS A 101 2.89 -15.42 0.88
CA LYS A 101 2.19 -14.60 -0.12
C LYS A 101 2.82 -13.21 -0.19
N ARG A 102 3.04 -12.75 -1.42
CA ARG A 102 3.65 -11.45 -1.70
C ARG A 102 2.59 -10.43 -2.12
N TYR A 103 2.96 -9.16 -2.11
CA TYR A 103 2.23 -8.06 -2.72
C TYR A 103 2.94 -7.71 -4.03
N ILE A 104 2.27 -7.91 -5.16
CA ILE A 104 2.83 -7.75 -6.50
C ILE A 104 2.36 -6.43 -7.09
N LEU A 105 3.28 -5.66 -7.66
CA LEU A 105 2.98 -4.42 -8.37
C LEU A 105 2.01 -4.71 -9.53
N THR A 106 0.82 -4.12 -9.48
CA THR A 106 -0.20 -4.28 -10.54
C THR A 106 -0.44 -3.00 -11.31
N GLU A 107 -0.22 -1.84 -10.71
CA GLU A 107 -0.53 -0.55 -11.33
C GLU A 107 0.43 0.55 -10.87
N GLU A 108 0.86 1.38 -11.81
CA GLU A 108 1.42 2.70 -11.52
C GLU A 108 0.42 3.76 -11.97
N PHE A 109 0.16 4.76 -11.15
CA PHE A 109 -0.82 5.80 -11.47
C PHE A 109 -0.23 7.20 -11.39
N ALA A 110 -0.67 8.07 -12.30
CA ALA A 110 -0.23 9.46 -12.39
C ALA A 110 -0.99 10.39 -11.43
N THR A 111 -2.19 9.98 -11.00
CA THR A 111 -3.06 10.68 -10.03
C THR A 111 -3.99 9.68 -9.38
N ASP A 112 -4.45 9.99 -8.18
CA ASP A 112 -5.48 9.22 -7.48
C ASP A 112 -6.43 10.19 -6.77
N LYS A 113 -7.41 10.72 -7.53
CA LYS A 113 -8.34 11.73 -7.02
C LYS A 113 -9.20 11.18 -5.88
N ALA A 114 -9.56 9.89 -5.92
CA ALA A 114 -10.40 9.27 -4.90
C ALA A 114 -9.73 9.31 -3.52
N ASN A 115 -8.40 9.17 -3.49
CA ASN A 115 -7.60 9.22 -2.28
C ASN A 115 -6.89 10.59 -2.06
N GLY A 116 -7.36 11.64 -2.73
CA GLY A 116 -6.90 13.02 -2.51
C GLY A 116 -5.64 13.45 -3.29
N TYR A 117 -5.13 12.63 -4.21
CA TYR A 117 -3.99 12.92 -5.07
C TYR A 117 -4.42 13.41 -6.46
N GLY A 118 -5.08 14.58 -6.48
CA GLY A 118 -5.39 15.28 -7.73
C GLY A 118 -4.14 15.89 -8.39
N LYS A 119 -4.28 16.31 -9.65
CA LYS A 119 -3.19 16.88 -10.47
C LYS A 119 -2.39 17.99 -9.77
N LEU A 120 -3.08 18.92 -9.10
CA LEU A 120 -2.43 20.03 -8.40
C LEU A 120 -1.57 19.55 -7.22
N LYS A 121 -2.10 18.64 -6.38
CA LYS A 121 -1.34 18.07 -5.26
C LYS A 121 -0.09 17.33 -5.77
N VAL A 122 -0.26 16.46 -6.77
CA VAL A 122 0.85 15.69 -7.34
C VAL A 122 1.91 16.62 -7.95
N PHE A 123 1.49 17.66 -8.67
CA PHE A 123 2.40 18.68 -9.21
C PHE A 123 3.20 19.33 -8.08
N LEU A 124 2.54 19.82 -7.02
CA LEU A 124 3.23 20.44 -5.89
C LEU A 124 4.21 19.50 -5.20
N LEU A 125 3.82 18.24 -4.95
CA LEU A 125 4.69 17.27 -4.31
C LEU A 125 5.95 16.97 -5.14
N ARG A 126 5.85 16.96 -6.47
CA ARG A 126 7.02 16.74 -7.35
C ARG A 126 7.99 17.91 -7.37
N HIS A 127 7.52 19.14 -7.16
CA HIS A 127 8.35 20.35 -7.17
C HIS A 127 8.85 20.75 -5.78
N ARG A 128 8.53 19.96 -4.75
CA ARG A 128 9.00 20.16 -3.36
C ARG A 128 10.07 19.16 -2.94
N LYS A 129 10.42 18.19 -3.81
CA LYS A 129 11.60 17.33 -3.66
C LYS A 129 12.85 18.09 -4.11
#